data_AF-A0A370E0N9-F1
#
_entry.id   AF-A0A370E0N9-F1
#
_cell.length_a   1.000
_cell.length_b   1.000
_cell.length_c   1.000
_cell.angle_alpha   90.00
_cell.angle_beta   90.00
_cell.angle_gamma   90.00
#
_symmetry.space_group_name_H-M   'P 1'
#
loop_
_entity.id
_entity.type
_entity.pdbx_description
1 polymer ?
#
loop_
_entity_poly.entity_id
_entity_poly.type
_entity_poly.pdbx_seq_one_letter_code
_entity_poly.pdbx_strand_id
1 'polypeptide(L)' 'SIRAFVEHPFRVIKRQFGHRKTRYRGLKKNTAQLQTLFALANLYMARKELLAS' A
#
# COMPACT_ATOMS: atom_id res chain seq x y z
N SER A 1 7.87 -10.15 -15.40
CA SER A 1 7.94 -11.11 -14.27
C SER A 1 6.94 -10.74 -13.20
N ILE A 2 5.97 -11.62 -12.89
CA ILE A 2 4.82 -11.40 -11.97
C ILE A 2 5.22 -10.78 -10.62
N ARG A 3 6.43 -11.10 -10.13
CA ARG A 3 7.00 -10.58 -8.88
C ARG A 3 7.15 -9.06 -8.85
N ALA A 4 7.56 -8.44 -9.97
CA ALA A 4 7.81 -7.00 -10.02
C ALA A 4 6.52 -6.19 -9.86
N PHE A 5 5.40 -6.70 -10.39
CA PHE A 5 4.07 -6.08 -10.27
C PHE A 5 3.60 -6.06 -8.81
N VAL A 6 3.87 -7.12 -8.05
CA VAL A 6 3.49 -7.22 -6.64
C VAL A 6 4.47 -6.48 -5.72
N GLU A 7 5.77 -6.55 -5.98
CA GLU A 7 6.78 -5.86 -5.18
C GLU A 7 6.61 -4.34 -5.17
N HIS A 8 6.07 -3.75 -6.25
CA HIS A 8 5.87 -2.31 -6.37
C HIS A 8 4.87 -1.73 -5.33
N PRO A 9 3.61 -2.21 -5.22
CA PRO A 9 2.69 -1.75 -4.18
C PRO A 9 3.18 -2.07 -2.76
N PHE A 10 3.82 -3.23 -2.54
CA PHE A 10 4.42 -3.54 -1.24
C PHE A 10 5.52 -2.54 -0.84
N ARG A 11 6.33 -2.07 -1.81
CA ARG A 11 7.35 -1.05 -1.58
C ARG A 11 6.72 0.29 -1.23
N VAL A 12 5.66 0.69 -1.93
CA VAL A 12 4.91 1.93 -1.64
C VAL A 12 4.35 1.89 -0.21
N ILE A 13 3.70 0.80 0.19
CA ILE A 13 3.12 0.64 1.52
C ILE A 13 4.20 0.69 2.64
N LYS A 14 5.33 -0.01 2.44
CA LYS A 14 6.40 -0.07 3.45
C LYS A 14 7.25 1.21 3.53
N ARG A 15 7.47 1.89 2.40
CA ARG A 15 8.32 3.10 2.34
C ARG A 15 7.52 4.38 2.48
N GLN A 16 6.48 4.59 1.67
CA GLN A 16 5.72 5.83 1.61
C GLN A 16 4.74 5.97 2.78
N PHE A 17 4.05 4.88 3.13
CA PHE A 17 3.07 4.85 4.21
C PHE A 17 3.64 4.35 5.55
N GLY A 18 4.94 4.04 5.60
CA GLY A 18 5.63 3.71 6.85
C GLY A 18 5.22 2.39 7.53
N HIS A 19 4.49 1.49 6.84
CA HIS A 19 4.07 0.20 7.40
C HIS A 19 5.22 -0.82 7.47
N ARG A 20 6.23 -0.55 8.31
CA ARG A 20 7.46 -1.35 8.43
C ARG A 20 7.39 -2.44 9.50
N LYS A 21 6.55 -2.29 10.52
CA LYS A 21 6.39 -3.26 11.62
C LYS A 21 4.99 -3.85 11.62
N THR A 22 4.89 -5.17 11.64
CA THR A 22 3.63 -5.87 11.86
C THR A 22 3.23 -5.77 13.33
N ARG A 23 1.98 -5.40 13.59
CA ARG A 23 1.41 -5.39 14.95
C ARG A 23 0.48 -6.59 15.07
N TYR A 24 0.73 -7.45 16.06
CA TYR A 24 -0.08 -8.65 16.31
C TYR A 24 -1.24 -8.43 17.28
N ARG A 25 -1.32 -7.25 17.92
CA ARG A 25 -2.48 -6.87 18.75
C ARG A 25 -3.54 -6.20 17.90
N GLY A 26 -4.81 -6.55 18.10
CA GLY A 26 -5.92 -5.92 17.40
C GLY A 26 -6.00 -6.26 15.90
N LEU A 27 -5.86 -7.55 15.56
CA LEU A 27 -5.84 -8.06 14.17
C LEU A 27 -6.91 -7.45 13.28
N LYS A 28 -8.18 -7.42 13.71
CA LYS A 28 -9.29 -6.86 12.92
C LYS A 28 -9.04 -5.41 12.49
N LYS A 29 -8.53 -4.57 13.40
CA LYS A 29 -8.22 -3.15 13.11
C LYS A 29 -7.02 -3.03 12.17
N ASN A 30 -6.01 -3.87 12.35
CA ASN A 30 -4.82 -3.86 11.49
C ASN A 30 -5.15 -4.36 10.07
N THR A 31 -6.03 -5.34 9.92
CA THR A 31 -6.51 -5.81 8.61
C THR A 31 -7.28 -4.70 7.88
N ALA A 32 -8.18 -4.01 8.57
CA ALA A 32 -8.88 -2.86 7.99
C ALA A 32 -7.88 -1.77 7.56
N GLN A 33 -6.88 -1.46 8.40
CA GLN A 33 -5.81 -0.51 8.05
C GLN A 33 -5.02 -0.96 6.81
N LEU A 34 -4.65 -2.24 6.72
CA LEU A 34 -3.95 -2.78 5.56
C LEU A 34 -4.76 -2.65 4.28
N GLN A 35 -6.07 -2.96 4.32
CA GLN A 35 -6.95 -2.79 3.15
C GLN A 35 -7.00 -1.34 2.68
N THR A 36 -7.12 -0.38 3.61
CA THR A 36 -7.07 1.04 3.28
C THR A 36 -5.73 1.44 2.68
N LEU A 37 -4.60 0.95 3.22
CA LEU A 37 -3.27 1.23 2.69
C LEU A 37 -3.06 0.68 1.27
N PHE A 38 -3.64 -0.49 0.96
CA PHE A 38 -3.61 -1.03 -0.40
C PHE A 38 -4.42 -0.18 -1.38
N ALA A 39 -5.60 0.29 -0.98
CA ALA A 39 -6.40 1.21 -1.81
C ALA A 39 -5.64 2.53 -2.08
N LEU A 40 -5.02 3.10 -1.04
CA LEU A 40 -4.20 4.32 -1.16
C LEU A 40 -2.94 4.10 -2.00
N ALA A 41 -2.32 2.92 -1.92
CA ALA A 41 -1.18 2.59 -2.76
C ALA A 41 -1.56 2.57 -4.25
N ASN A 42 -2.73 2.04 -4.60
CA ASN A 42 -3.25 2.08 -5.97
C ASN A 42 -3.45 3.51 -6.46
N LEU A 43 -4.05 4.38 -5.64
CA LEU A 43 -4.21 5.81 -5.96
C LEU A 43 -2.86 6.52 -6.11
N TYR A 44 -1.90 6.23 -5.23
CA TYR A 44 -0.55 6.81 -5.29
C TYR A 44 0.20 6.40 -6.57
N MET A 45 -0.02 5.18 -7.06
CA MET A 45 0.53 4.71 -8.33
C MET A 45 -0.14 5.39 -9.53
N ALA A 46 -1.46 5.60 -9.48
CA ALA A 46 -2.23 6.30 -10.50
C ALA A 46 -2.04 7.84 -10.49
N ARG A 47 -1.34 8.40 -9.49
CA ARG A 47 -1.22 9.86 -9.31
C ARG A 47 -0.72 10.61 -10.54
N LYS A 48 0.18 10.00 -11.34
CA LYS A 48 0.75 10.68 -12.51
C LYS A 48 -0.30 10.82 -13.61
N GLU A 49 -1.16 9.83 -13.77
CA GLU A 49 -2.30 9.88 -14.69
C GLU A 49 -3.37 10.83 -14.17
N LEU A 50 -3.72 10.75 -12.88
CA LEU A 50 -4.75 11.58 -12.27
C LEU A 50 -4.40 13.08 -12.22
N LEU A 51 -3.12 13.44 -12.15
CA LEU A 51 -2.64 14.82 -12.16
C LEU A 51 -2.28 15.33 -13.56
N ALA A 52 -2.28 14.45 -14.57
CA ALA A 52 -2.10 14.82 -15.97
C ALA A 52 -3.43 15.11 -16.68
N SER A 53 -4.54 14.65 -16.09
CA SER A 53 -5.93 15.04 -16.41
C SER A 53 -6.25 16.46 -15.98
#